data_AF-A0A970ZAE9-F1
#
_entry.id   AF-A0A970ZAE9-F1
#
_cell.length_a   1.000
_cell.length_b   1.000
_cell.length_c   1.000
_cell.angle_alpha   90.00
_cell.angle_beta   90.00
_cell.angle_gamma   90.00
#
_symmetry.space_group_name_H-M   'P 1'
#
loop_
_entity.id
_entity.type
_entity.pdbx_description
1 polymer ?
#
loop_
_entity_poly.entity_id
_entity_poly.type
_entity_poly.pdbx_seq_one_letter_code
_entity_poly.pdbx_strand_id
1 'polypeptide(L)'
;MSEPIKNRYEFVILFDVENGNPNGDPDAGNMPRIDPETNLGMITDVCLKRKIRNYVETVKEDSPGYRIYIKDGVPLNRSDLEAYSYLGIDEKSVKEAKKKDEHLDEKLRNFMCENFYDIRTFGAVMTTFVRAALNCGQVRGPVQLGFARSVDPIIPQEVTITRVAITTESDAERKGTEMGRKYIVPYGLYRCEGYVSANLARKTTGFSENDLSLLWEAILNMFEHDHSAARGNMAVRELIVFKHESEFGNAPAYKLFETVKVSRKPDVQVARSYSDYVLSINEADIPDGVSLSRMG
;
A
#
# COMPACT_ATOMS: atom_id res chain seq x y z
N MET A 1 -25.23 5.36 3.06
CA MET A 1 -23.97 4.64 3.32
C MET A 1 -24.12 3.24 2.78
N SER A 2 -23.11 2.73 2.07
CA SER A 2 -23.04 1.32 1.66
C SER A 2 -22.86 0.43 2.88
N GLU A 3 -23.34 -0.81 2.80
CA GLU A 3 -23.22 -1.79 3.89
C GLU A 3 -21.74 -2.18 4.08
N PRO A 4 -21.21 -2.18 5.33
CA PRO A 4 -19.85 -2.64 5.60
C PRO A 4 -19.66 -4.11 5.22
N ILE A 5 -18.44 -4.49 4.86
CA ILE A 5 -18.11 -5.88 4.56
C ILE A 5 -18.44 -6.80 5.75
N LYS A 6 -18.95 -8.00 5.45
CA LYS A 6 -19.33 -9.00 6.48
C LYS A 6 -18.29 -10.09 6.66
N ASN A 7 -17.44 -10.29 5.67
CA ASN A 7 -16.46 -11.37 5.63
C ASN A 7 -15.03 -10.84 5.88
N ARG A 8 -14.23 -11.62 6.61
CA ARG A 8 -12.79 -11.40 6.73
C ARG A 8 -12.10 -11.93 5.47
N TYR A 9 -11.00 -11.27 5.07
CA TYR A 9 -10.17 -11.71 3.96
C TYR A 9 -8.69 -11.74 4.31
N GLU A 10 -7.98 -12.66 3.68
CA GLU A 10 -6.52 -12.72 3.61
C GLU A 10 -6.15 -12.73 2.13
N PHE A 11 -5.02 -12.15 1.78
CA PHE A 11 -4.59 -12.17 0.38
C PHE A 11 -3.08 -12.18 0.24
N VAL A 12 -2.62 -12.76 -0.87
CA VAL A 12 -1.22 -12.76 -1.30
C VAL A 12 -1.14 -12.00 -2.61
N ILE A 13 -0.25 -11.02 -2.68
CA ILE A 13 0.11 -10.32 -3.91
C ILE A 13 1.48 -10.85 -4.35
N LEU A 14 1.55 -11.36 -5.58
CA LEU A 14 2.81 -11.60 -6.27
C LEU A 14 2.99 -10.53 -7.34
N PHE A 15 4.12 -9.87 -7.33
CA PHE A 15 4.45 -8.86 -8.31
C PHE A 15 5.95 -8.84 -8.56
N ASP A 16 6.37 -8.49 -9.76
CA ASP A 16 7.78 -8.44 -10.10
C ASP A 16 8.26 -7.01 -10.39
N VAL A 17 9.59 -6.90 -10.46
CA VAL A 17 10.29 -5.77 -11.04
C VAL A 17 11.32 -6.30 -12.02
N GLU A 18 11.46 -5.64 -13.16
CA GLU A 18 12.51 -5.87 -14.14
C GLU A 18 13.27 -4.56 -14.40
N ASN A 19 14.60 -4.62 -14.27
CA ASN A 19 15.55 -3.52 -14.47
C ASN A 19 15.14 -2.22 -13.76
N GLY A 20 14.69 -2.33 -12.51
CA GLY A 20 14.05 -1.23 -11.78
C GLY A 20 14.32 -1.23 -10.28
N ASN A 21 13.97 -0.12 -9.63
CA ASN A 21 14.05 0.05 -8.19
C ASN A 21 12.64 0.09 -7.60
N PRO A 22 12.15 -1.00 -6.99
CA PRO A 22 10.77 -1.07 -6.56
C PRO A 22 10.52 -0.28 -5.26
N ASN A 23 11.55 -0.15 -4.41
CA ASN A 23 11.51 0.64 -3.19
C ASN A 23 12.92 0.98 -2.70
N GLY A 24 13.36 2.21 -2.97
CA GLY A 24 14.66 2.69 -2.54
C GLY A 24 14.72 3.00 -1.04
N ASP A 25 15.90 2.82 -0.47
CA ASP A 25 16.22 3.11 0.92
C ASP A 25 16.82 4.52 1.05
N PRO A 26 16.13 5.48 1.70
CA PRO A 26 16.67 6.81 1.97
C PRO A 26 17.99 6.77 2.76
N ASP A 27 18.17 5.78 3.64
CA ASP A 27 19.36 5.67 4.49
C ASP A 27 20.54 5.04 3.76
N ALA A 28 20.28 4.34 2.65
CA ALA A 28 21.29 3.68 1.82
C ALA A 28 21.39 4.30 0.42
N GLY A 29 21.26 5.63 0.32
CA GLY A 29 21.49 6.36 -0.93
C GLY A 29 20.54 5.97 -2.07
N ASN A 30 19.31 5.58 -1.73
CA ASN A 30 18.26 5.10 -2.64
C ASN A 30 18.53 3.73 -3.29
N MET A 31 19.45 2.92 -2.75
CA MET A 31 19.57 1.50 -3.14
C MET A 31 18.27 0.74 -2.83
N PRO A 32 17.90 -0.30 -3.59
CA PRO A 32 16.81 -1.19 -3.21
C PRO A 32 16.99 -1.69 -1.77
N ARG A 33 15.92 -1.68 -0.98
CA ARG A 33 15.96 -2.22 0.39
C ARG A 33 16.22 -3.71 0.37
N ILE A 34 17.10 -4.17 1.26
CA ILE A 34 17.51 -5.57 1.40
C ILE A 34 17.53 -5.95 2.88
N ASP A 35 17.07 -7.15 3.18
CA ASP A 35 17.30 -7.80 4.47
C ASP A 35 18.78 -8.21 4.58
N PRO A 36 19.55 -7.64 5.52
CA PRO A 36 20.99 -7.88 5.62
C PRO A 36 21.37 -9.32 5.97
N GLU A 37 20.47 -10.12 6.54
CA GLU A 37 20.76 -11.50 6.91
C GLU A 37 20.52 -12.46 5.73
N THR A 38 19.48 -12.21 4.93
CA THR A 38 19.01 -13.14 3.89
C THR A 38 19.27 -12.67 2.46
N ASN A 39 19.65 -11.41 2.27
CA ASN A 39 19.73 -10.71 0.99
C ASN A 39 18.42 -10.67 0.19
N LEU A 40 17.28 -10.97 0.83
CA LEU A 40 15.97 -10.80 0.21
C LEU A 40 15.66 -9.31 0.08
N GLY A 41 15.18 -8.91 -1.10
CA GLY A 41 14.68 -7.58 -1.33
C GLY A 41 13.45 -7.33 -0.48
N MET A 42 13.34 -6.11 0.07
CA MET A 42 12.20 -5.69 0.88
C MET A 42 11.46 -4.53 0.23
N ILE A 43 10.14 -4.53 0.34
CA ILE A 43 9.31 -3.39 -0.04
C ILE A 43 8.37 -3.11 1.13
N THR A 44 8.38 -1.87 1.63
CA THR A 44 7.57 -1.52 2.79
C THR A 44 6.08 -1.52 2.44
N ASP A 45 5.25 -1.82 3.44
CA ASP A 45 3.80 -1.75 3.30
C ASP A 45 3.34 -0.34 2.89
N VAL A 46 3.97 0.71 3.42
CA VAL A 46 3.66 2.10 3.06
C VAL A 46 3.97 2.43 1.59
N CYS A 47 4.97 1.76 0.97
CA CYS A 47 5.23 1.88 -0.47
C CYS A 47 4.03 1.35 -1.28
N LEU A 48 3.55 0.16 -0.95
CA LEU A 48 2.39 -0.45 -1.64
C LEU A 48 1.11 0.35 -1.38
N LYS A 49 0.88 0.78 -0.13
CA LYS A 49 -0.27 1.64 0.20
C LYS A 49 -0.23 2.97 -0.55
N ARG A 50 0.95 3.54 -0.83
CA ARG A 50 1.08 4.75 -1.68
C ARG A 50 0.63 4.47 -3.11
N LYS A 51 1.03 3.34 -3.69
CA LYS A 51 0.65 2.96 -5.07
C LYS A 51 -0.85 2.72 -5.20
N ILE A 52 -1.46 2.04 -4.22
CA ILE A 52 -2.92 1.86 -4.15
C ILE A 52 -3.64 3.22 -4.05
N ARG A 53 -3.15 4.14 -3.20
CA ARG A 53 -3.72 5.51 -3.12
C ARG A 53 -3.65 6.25 -4.46
N ASN A 54 -2.50 6.21 -5.12
CA ASN A 54 -2.29 6.88 -6.41
C ASN A 54 -3.23 6.34 -7.48
N TYR A 55 -3.43 5.02 -7.54
CA TYR A 55 -4.39 4.42 -8.46
C TYR A 55 -5.81 4.88 -8.16
N VAL A 56 -6.25 4.80 -6.91
CA VAL A 56 -7.61 5.22 -6.51
C VAL A 56 -7.85 6.70 -6.82
N GLU A 57 -6.87 7.56 -6.52
CA GLU A 57 -6.93 8.98 -6.86
C GLU A 57 -7.07 9.20 -8.37
N THR A 58 -6.35 8.41 -9.18
CA THR A 58 -6.39 8.51 -10.64
C THR A 58 -7.75 8.09 -11.20
N VAL A 59 -8.35 7.00 -10.72
CA VAL A 59 -9.60 6.45 -11.28
C VAL A 59 -10.86 7.05 -10.67
N LYS A 60 -10.78 7.63 -9.47
CA LYS A 60 -11.92 8.27 -8.79
C LYS A 60 -11.90 9.78 -8.86
N GLU A 61 -10.73 10.40 -9.08
CA GLU A 61 -10.57 11.85 -9.14
C GLU A 61 -11.26 12.53 -7.93
N ASP A 62 -12.21 13.43 -8.19
CA ASP A 62 -12.97 14.16 -7.17
C ASP A 62 -14.30 13.49 -6.78
N SER A 63 -14.47 12.20 -7.10
CA SER A 63 -15.69 11.45 -6.75
C SER A 63 -15.96 11.51 -5.24
N PRO A 64 -17.18 11.91 -4.81
CA PRO A 64 -17.53 11.99 -3.40
C PRO A 64 -17.25 10.68 -2.66
N GLY A 65 -16.57 10.78 -1.51
CA GLY A 65 -16.24 9.65 -0.64
C GLY A 65 -15.01 8.83 -1.03
N TYR A 66 -14.35 9.17 -2.15
CA TYR A 66 -13.15 8.48 -2.63
C TYR A 66 -11.88 9.35 -2.64
N ARG A 67 -11.93 10.53 -2.01
CA ARG A 67 -10.76 11.40 -1.88
C ARG A 67 -9.65 10.70 -1.10
N ILE A 68 -8.40 11.12 -1.32
CA ILE A 68 -7.22 10.61 -0.60
C ILE A 68 -6.71 11.65 0.38
N TYR A 69 -6.58 11.27 1.65
CA TYR A 69 -6.09 12.13 2.72
C TYR A 69 -4.58 12.33 2.65
N ILE A 70 -3.82 11.24 2.47
CA ILE A 70 -2.36 11.31 2.32
C ILE A 70 -2.02 11.62 0.85
N LYS A 71 -2.19 12.87 0.44
CA LYS A 71 -1.93 13.36 -0.93
C LYS A 71 -0.63 14.15 -1.03
N ASP A 72 0.07 14.04 -2.16
CA ASP A 72 1.30 14.80 -2.37
C ASP A 72 1.03 16.31 -2.49
N GLY A 73 1.91 17.14 -1.94
CA GLY A 73 1.79 18.60 -1.96
C GLY A 73 0.62 19.20 -1.15
N VAL A 74 -0.19 18.39 -0.46
CA VAL A 74 -1.33 18.85 0.33
C VAL A 74 -1.08 18.63 1.83
N PRO A 75 -1.02 19.70 2.64
CA PRO A 75 -0.93 19.57 4.09
C PRO A 75 -2.18 18.90 4.68
N LEU A 76 -1.97 17.93 5.57
CA LEU A 76 -3.05 17.15 6.21
C LEU A 76 -4.07 18.01 6.96
N ASN A 77 -3.61 19.10 7.58
CA ASN A 77 -4.46 20.01 8.34
C ASN A 77 -5.52 20.70 7.48
N ARG A 78 -5.34 20.77 6.16
CA ARG A 78 -6.37 21.30 5.25
C ARG A 78 -7.62 20.42 5.29
N SER A 79 -7.46 19.11 5.20
CA SER A 79 -8.56 18.14 5.28
C SER A 79 -9.19 18.12 6.67
N ASP A 80 -8.38 18.27 7.72
CA ASP A 80 -8.87 18.33 9.10
C ASP A 80 -9.75 19.57 9.34
N LEU A 81 -9.39 20.72 8.76
CA LEU A 81 -10.19 21.96 8.82
C LEU A 81 -11.53 21.83 8.08
N GLU A 82 -11.61 21.05 7.01
CA GLU A 82 -12.88 20.75 6.34
C GLU A 82 -13.84 20.01 7.28
N ALA A 83 -13.34 19.06 8.07
CA ALA A 83 -14.14 18.33 9.05
C ALA A 83 -14.69 19.23 10.15
N TYR A 84 -13.87 20.15 10.67
CA TYR A 84 -14.32 21.16 11.62
C TYR A 84 -15.37 22.10 11.01
N SER A 85 -15.14 22.57 9.78
CA SER A 85 -16.07 23.46 9.07
C SER A 85 -17.42 22.79 8.85
N TYR A 86 -17.42 21.51 8.49
CA TYR A 86 -18.64 20.72 8.30
C TYR A 86 -19.48 20.60 9.58
N LEU A 87 -18.82 20.48 10.73
CA LEU A 87 -19.49 20.43 12.04
C LEU A 87 -19.75 21.82 12.66
N GLY A 88 -19.38 22.91 11.97
CA GLY A 88 -19.55 24.28 12.46
C GLY A 88 -18.64 24.62 13.65
N ILE A 89 -17.44 24.02 13.71
CA ILE A 89 -16.50 24.17 14.83
C ILE A 89 -15.35 25.06 14.40
N ASP A 90 -15.04 26.08 15.21
CA ASP A 90 -13.78 26.81 15.08
C ASP A 90 -12.65 25.99 15.73
N GLU A 91 -11.55 25.79 15.01
CA GLU A 91 -10.33 25.09 15.46
C GLU A 91 -9.86 25.57 16.84
N LYS A 92 -10.00 26.86 17.13
CA LYS A 92 -9.60 27.46 18.41
C LYS A 92 -10.51 27.08 19.58
N SER A 93 -11.74 26.66 19.29
CA SER A 93 -12.80 26.33 20.26
C SER A 93 -13.08 24.82 20.40
N VAL A 94 -12.26 23.96 19.77
CA VAL A 94 -12.44 22.49 19.77
C VAL A 94 -12.59 21.91 21.18
N LYS A 95 -11.86 22.45 22.17
CA LYS A 95 -11.98 22.02 23.58
C LYS A 95 -13.35 22.30 24.17
N GLU A 96 -13.98 23.41 23.79
CA GLU A 96 -15.33 23.77 24.24
C GLU A 96 -16.38 22.96 23.51
N ALA A 97 -16.20 22.76 22.20
CA ALA A 97 -17.06 21.89 21.39
C ALA A 97 -17.09 20.46 21.96
N LYS A 98 -15.92 19.92 22.33
CA LYS A 98 -15.81 18.59 22.96
C LYS A 98 -16.54 18.48 24.29
N LYS A 99 -16.59 19.55 25.09
CA LYS A 99 -17.34 19.57 26.36
C LYS A 99 -18.84 19.63 26.16
N LYS A 100 -19.30 20.21 25.03
CA LYS A 100 -20.72 20.36 24.70
C LYS A 100 -21.29 19.12 23.99
N ASP A 101 -20.44 18.39 23.27
CA ASP A 101 -20.83 17.22 22.49
C ASP A 101 -19.89 16.05 22.77
N GLU A 102 -20.38 15.10 23.58
CA GLU A 102 -19.64 13.88 23.94
C GLU A 102 -19.34 12.99 22.72
N HIS A 103 -20.10 13.13 21.62
CA HIS A 103 -19.94 12.37 20.38
C HIS A 103 -19.14 13.11 19.30
N LEU A 104 -18.52 14.25 19.64
CA LEU A 104 -17.77 15.05 18.66
C LEU A 104 -16.66 14.23 17.98
N ASP A 105 -15.91 13.44 18.75
CA ASP A 105 -14.86 12.57 18.24
C ASP A 105 -15.42 11.60 17.19
N GLU A 106 -16.59 11.00 17.44
CA GLU A 106 -17.22 10.06 16.51
C GLU A 106 -17.69 10.75 15.23
N LYS A 107 -18.27 11.96 15.34
CA LYS A 107 -18.71 12.75 14.17
C LYS A 107 -17.55 13.14 13.27
N LEU A 108 -16.45 13.62 13.84
CA LEU A 108 -15.24 13.95 13.08
C LEU A 108 -14.64 12.70 12.43
N ARG A 109 -14.51 11.59 13.18
CA ARG A 109 -14.03 10.32 12.63
C ARG A 109 -14.90 9.85 11.46
N ASN A 110 -16.22 9.88 11.63
CA ASN A 110 -17.17 9.42 10.60
C ASN A 110 -17.08 10.30 9.36
N PHE A 111 -17.01 11.63 9.51
CA PHE A 111 -16.79 12.53 8.37
C PHE A 111 -15.51 12.16 7.61
N MET A 112 -14.40 11.92 8.32
CA MET A 112 -13.13 11.57 7.70
C MET A 112 -13.20 10.21 7.00
N CYS A 113 -13.83 9.21 7.62
CA CYS A 113 -14.00 7.89 7.00
C CYS A 113 -14.96 7.93 5.80
N GLU A 114 -16.02 8.75 5.85
CA GLU A 114 -16.98 8.88 4.75
C GLU A 114 -16.37 9.60 3.55
N ASN A 115 -15.49 10.57 3.77
CA ASN A 115 -14.92 11.41 2.72
C ASN A 115 -13.63 10.87 2.11
N PHE A 116 -12.83 10.14 2.89
CA PHE A 116 -11.49 9.72 2.49
C PHE A 116 -11.37 8.20 2.44
N TYR A 117 -11.15 7.68 1.23
CA TYR A 117 -11.03 6.23 0.99
C TYR A 117 -9.86 5.63 1.75
N ASP A 118 -8.70 6.30 1.78
CA ASP A 118 -7.51 5.75 2.40
C ASP A 118 -7.58 5.72 3.94
N ILE A 119 -8.28 6.68 4.56
CA ILE A 119 -8.63 6.61 5.99
C ILE A 119 -9.58 5.43 6.24
N ARG A 120 -10.63 5.30 5.41
CA ARG A 120 -11.61 4.22 5.53
C ARG A 120 -11.00 2.83 5.37
N THR A 121 -9.98 2.72 4.53
CA THR A 121 -9.32 1.47 4.13
C THR A 121 -8.14 1.09 5.02
N PHE A 122 -7.17 2.00 5.17
CA PHE A 122 -5.91 1.73 5.89
C PHE A 122 -5.89 2.33 7.30
N GLY A 123 -6.77 3.28 7.58
CA GLY A 123 -6.69 4.12 8.76
C GLY A 123 -5.67 5.24 8.60
N ALA A 124 -5.65 6.13 9.59
CA ALA A 124 -4.73 7.25 9.62
C ALA A 124 -4.49 7.74 11.05
N VAL A 125 -3.34 8.38 11.25
CA VAL A 125 -3.08 9.22 12.42
C VAL A 125 -3.26 10.69 11.99
N MET A 126 -4.37 11.29 12.38
CA MET A 126 -4.71 12.69 12.12
C MET A 126 -4.08 13.56 13.22
N THR A 127 -2.84 13.97 13.01
CA THR A 127 -1.96 14.55 14.05
C THR A 127 -2.49 15.86 14.64
N THR A 128 -3.25 16.65 13.88
CA THR A 128 -3.90 17.87 14.39
C THR A 128 -4.96 17.53 15.43
N PHE A 129 -5.78 16.50 15.18
CA PHE A 129 -6.78 15.99 16.11
C PHE A 129 -6.12 15.41 17.36
N VAL A 130 -5.01 14.66 17.19
CA VAL A 130 -4.20 14.18 18.33
C VAL A 130 -3.70 15.35 19.18
N ARG A 131 -3.16 16.41 18.58
CA ARG A 131 -2.71 17.62 19.30
C ARG A 131 -3.85 18.34 20.01
N ALA A 132 -5.05 18.30 19.45
CA ALA A 132 -6.26 18.82 20.07
C ALA A 132 -6.86 17.91 21.17
N ALA A 133 -6.18 16.80 21.51
CA ALA A 133 -6.65 15.79 22.45
C ALA A 133 -8.02 15.18 22.07
N LEU A 134 -8.25 15.03 20.76
CA LEU A 134 -9.39 14.33 20.20
C LEU A 134 -9.06 12.83 20.04
N ASN A 135 -9.97 11.98 20.54
CA ASN A 135 -9.84 10.52 20.47
C ASN A 135 -10.01 10.01 19.04
N CYS A 136 -10.57 10.82 18.14
CA CYS A 136 -10.68 10.50 16.72
C CYS A 136 -9.35 10.58 15.96
N GLY A 137 -8.28 11.11 16.57
CA GLY A 137 -7.00 11.33 15.89
C GLY A 137 -6.27 10.06 15.46
N GLN A 138 -6.72 8.86 15.84
CA GLN A 138 -6.16 7.59 15.40
C GLN A 138 -7.27 6.65 14.95
N VAL A 139 -7.24 6.29 13.66
CA VAL A 139 -8.18 5.33 13.07
C VAL A 139 -7.39 4.14 12.59
N ARG A 140 -7.83 2.93 12.96
CA ARG A 140 -7.31 1.68 12.42
C ARG A 140 -8.22 1.20 11.30
N GLY A 141 -7.68 1.14 10.08
CA GLY A 141 -8.41 0.62 8.93
C GLY A 141 -8.46 -0.90 8.89
N PRO A 142 -9.47 -1.48 8.21
CA PRO A 142 -9.62 -2.92 8.06
C PRO A 142 -8.49 -3.56 7.25
N VAL A 143 -7.86 -2.83 6.32
CA VAL A 143 -6.84 -3.36 5.41
C VAL A 143 -5.44 -3.13 5.98
N GLN A 144 -4.71 -4.22 6.19
CA GLN A 144 -3.33 -4.20 6.64
C GLN A 144 -2.46 -4.99 5.66
N LEU A 145 -1.30 -4.44 5.32
CA LEU A 145 -0.32 -5.06 4.43
C LEU A 145 0.96 -5.30 5.23
N GLY A 146 1.57 -6.46 5.03
CA GLY A 146 2.92 -6.74 5.51
C GLY A 146 3.98 -6.14 4.58
N PHE A 147 5.24 -6.24 5.00
CA PHE A 147 6.36 -5.93 4.11
C PHE A 147 6.43 -7.02 3.05
N ALA A 148 6.54 -6.62 1.78
CA ALA A 148 6.79 -7.57 0.72
C ALA A 148 8.25 -8.01 0.74
N ARG A 149 8.49 -9.29 0.48
CA ARG A 149 9.83 -9.87 0.39
C ARG A 149 10.02 -10.54 -0.96
N SER A 150 11.21 -10.44 -1.53
CA SER A 150 11.52 -11.21 -2.73
C SER A 150 11.54 -12.71 -2.42
N VAL A 151 11.19 -13.54 -3.40
CA VAL A 151 11.22 -15.01 -3.28
C VAL A 151 12.66 -15.51 -3.21
N ASP A 152 13.54 -14.89 -4.00
CA ASP A 152 14.98 -15.17 -4.02
C ASP A 152 15.77 -13.92 -3.58
N PRO A 153 17.03 -14.08 -3.12
CA PRO A 153 17.93 -12.96 -2.88
C PRO A 153 18.10 -12.08 -4.13
N ILE A 154 18.14 -10.76 -3.92
CA ILE A 154 18.36 -9.81 -5.01
C ILE A 154 19.79 -9.27 -4.99
N ILE A 155 20.29 -8.92 -6.16
CA ILE A 155 21.59 -8.23 -6.32
C ILE A 155 21.33 -6.92 -7.05
N PRO A 156 21.32 -5.77 -6.33
CA PRO A 156 21.24 -4.46 -6.96
C PRO A 156 22.47 -4.21 -7.84
N GLN A 157 22.25 -3.58 -8.98
CA GLN A 157 23.29 -3.10 -9.86
C GLN A 157 23.32 -1.57 -9.83
N GLU A 158 24.51 -1.02 -9.62
CA GLU A 158 24.77 0.40 -9.85
C GLU A 158 25.07 0.63 -11.33
N VAL A 159 24.21 1.40 -11.98
CA VAL A 159 24.34 1.79 -13.38
C VAL A 159 24.68 3.28 -13.43
N THR A 160 25.94 3.56 -13.81
CA THR A 160 26.39 4.93 -14.06
C THR A 160 25.72 5.46 -15.32
N ILE A 161 25.15 6.65 -15.21
CA ILE A 161 24.52 7.37 -16.32
C ILE A 161 25.17 8.73 -16.51
N THR A 162 25.13 9.25 -17.74
CA THR A 162 25.69 10.56 -18.07
C THR A 162 24.58 11.53 -18.44
N ARG A 163 24.52 12.68 -17.77
CA ARG A 163 23.68 13.81 -18.13
C ARG A 163 24.55 14.85 -18.83
N VAL A 164 24.24 15.13 -20.10
CA VAL A 164 25.06 16.06 -20.91
C VAL A 164 25.01 17.48 -20.35
N ALA A 165 23.87 17.92 -19.85
CA ALA A 165 23.71 19.26 -19.28
C ALA A 165 24.34 19.37 -17.88
N ILE A 166 25.08 20.45 -17.67
CA ILE A 166 25.73 20.81 -16.41
C ILE A 166 24.86 21.81 -15.65
N THR A 167 24.78 21.65 -14.33
CA THR A 167 23.86 22.46 -13.51
C THR A 167 24.37 23.88 -13.28
N THR A 168 25.67 24.05 -13.07
CA THR A 168 26.27 25.33 -12.65
C THR A 168 27.31 25.81 -13.65
N GLU A 169 27.42 27.13 -13.82
CA GLU A 169 28.45 27.74 -14.69
C GLU A 169 29.86 27.35 -14.24
N SER A 170 30.11 27.31 -12.93
CA SER A 170 31.40 26.89 -12.38
C SER A 170 31.78 25.44 -12.68
N ASP A 171 30.78 24.56 -12.81
CA ASP A 171 31.02 23.16 -13.22
C ASP A 171 31.28 23.06 -14.72
N ALA A 172 30.67 23.92 -15.54
CA ALA A 172 30.82 23.93 -16.99
C ALA A 172 32.23 24.33 -17.45
N GLU A 173 32.95 25.09 -16.62
CA GLU A 173 34.35 25.43 -16.85
C GLU A 173 35.30 24.23 -16.64
N ARG A 174 34.88 23.21 -15.88
CA ARG A 174 35.76 22.12 -15.41
C ARG A 174 35.49 20.76 -16.05
N LYS A 175 34.24 20.50 -16.42
CA LYS A 175 33.78 19.24 -17.02
C LYS A 175 32.77 19.53 -18.13
N GLY A 176 32.59 18.57 -19.03
CA GLY A 176 31.63 18.67 -20.14
C GLY A 176 30.30 17.95 -19.92
N THR A 177 30.21 17.10 -18.88
CA THR A 177 28.99 16.33 -18.54
C THR A 177 28.91 16.07 -17.02
N GLU A 178 27.72 15.74 -16.54
CA GLU A 178 27.48 15.26 -15.16
C GLU A 178 27.27 13.75 -15.13
N MET A 179 27.80 13.08 -14.10
CA MET A 179 27.57 11.65 -13.88
C MET A 179 26.53 11.44 -12.77
N GLY A 180 25.49 10.67 -13.08
CA GLY A 180 24.49 10.19 -12.12
C GLY A 180 24.61 8.69 -11.92
N ARG A 181 23.89 8.18 -10.92
CA ARG A 181 23.83 6.75 -10.60
C ARG A 181 22.38 6.32 -10.52
N LYS A 182 22.07 5.15 -11.09
CA LYS A 182 20.81 4.44 -10.88
C LYS A 182 21.09 3.11 -10.22
N TYR A 183 20.33 2.78 -9.20
CA TYR A 183 20.35 1.44 -8.61
C TYR A 183 19.15 0.67 -9.13
N ILE A 184 19.39 -0.47 -9.74
CA ILE A 184 18.32 -1.32 -10.30
C ILE A 184 18.44 -2.75 -9.78
N VAL A 185 17.31 -3.43 -9.69
CA VAL A 185 17.23 -4.88 -9.57
C VAL A 185 16.98 -5.42 -10.97
N PRO A 186 17.87 -6.26 -11.54
CA PRO A 186 17.65 -6.83 -12.87
C PRO A 186 16.33 -7.59 -12.97
N TYR A 187 16.05 -8.42 -11.96
CA TYR A 187 14.75 -9.05 -11.78
C TYR A 187 14.53 -9.43 -10.30
N GLY A 188 13.31 -9.24 -9.80
CA GLY A 188 12.90 -9.74 -8.49
C GLY A 188 11.40 -10.00 -8.44
N LEU A 189 11.00 -11.20 -8.02
CA LEU A 189 9.60 -11.53 -7.74
C LEU A 189 9.35 -11.34 -6.25
N TYR A 190 8.40 -10.48 -5.88
CA TYR A 190 8.05 -10.13 -4.51
C TYR A 190 6.70 -10.72 -4.12
N ARG A 191 6.62 -11.16 -2.87
CA ARG A 191 5.41 -11.64 -2.21
C ARG A 191 5.04 -10.67 -1.10
N CYS A 192 3.81 -10.18 -1.11
CA CYS A 192 3.20 -9.42 -0.03
C CYS A 192 2.00 -10.19 0.53
N GLU A 193 1.84 -10.20 1.85
CA GLU A 193 0.69 -10.78 2.54
C GLU A 193 -0.16 -9.66 3.13
N GLY A 194 -1.47 -9.78 2.98
CA GLY A 194 -2.43 -8.78 3.42
C GLY A 194 -3.65 -9.37 4.12
N TYR A 195 -4.33 -8.51 4.86
CA TYR A 195 -5.43 -8.85 5.75
C TYR A 195 -6.54 -7.81 5.62
N VAL A 196 -7.80 -8.23 5.66
CA VAL A 196 -8.98 -7.38 5.69
C VAL A 196 -9.91 -7.81 6.82
N SER A 197 -10.09 -6.94 7.82
CA SER A 197 -10.94 -7.22 8.99
C SER A 197 -12.36 -6.67 8.83
N ALA A 198 -13.35 -7.56 8.70
CA ALA A 198 -14.76 -7.16 8.72
C ALA A 198 -15.18 -6.48 10.04
N ASN A 199 -14.64 -6.93 11.17
CA ASN A 199 -14.95 -6.31 12.47
C ASN A 199 -14.49 -4.84 12.55
N LEU A 200 -13.34 -4.48 11.97
CA LEU A 200 -12.90 -3.07 11.90
C LEU A 200 -13.75 -2.26 10.92
N ALA A 201 -14.10 -2.84 9.78
CA ALA A 201 -15.00 -2.21 8.83
C ALA A 201 -16.36 -1.89 9.47
N ARG A 202 -16.98 -2.85 10.16
CA ARG A 202 -18.28 -2.69 10.83
C ARG A 202 -18.25 -1.71 12.00
N LYS A 203 -17.22 -1.78 12.87
CA LYS A 203 -17.18 -1.00 14.11
C LYS A 203 -16.64 0.42 13.95
N THR A 204 -15.84 0.67 12.92
CA THR A 204 -15.01 1.89 12.90
C THR A 204 -15.13 2.68 11.61
N THR A 205 -14.85 2.07 10.46
CA THR A 205 -14.62 2.84 9.24
C THR A 205 -15.77 2.81 8.23
N GLY A 206 -16.65 1.83 8.30
CA GLY A 206 -17.71 1.65 7.30
C GLY A 206 -17.21 1.14 5.94
N PHE A 207 -16.00 0.58 5.88
CA PHE A 207 -15.43 0.02 4.65
C PHE A 207 -16.37 -1.04 4.04
N SER A 208 -16.79 -0.79 2.80
CA SER A 208 -17.89 -1.50 2.15
C SER A 208 -17.43 -2.47 1.06
N GLU A 209 -18.34 -3.30 0.55
CA GLU A 209 -18.03 -4.23 -0.56
C GLU A 209 -17.59 -3.48 -1.84
N ASN A 210 -18.09 -2.25 -2.06
CA ASN A 210 -17.63 -1.40 -3.16
C ASN A 210 -16.18 -0.92 -2.95
N ASP A 211 -15.81 -0.62 -1.70
CA ASP A 211 -14.43 -0.25 -1.37
C ASP A 211 -13.49 -1.45 -1.50
N LEU A 212 -13.96 -2.65 -1.12
CA LEU A 212 -13.21 -3.89 -1.28
C LEU A 212 -12.98 -4.22 -2.76
N SER A 213 -14.00 -4.05 -3.61
CA SER A 213 -13.87 -4.26 -5.05
C SER A 213 -12.85 -3.30 -5.66
N LEU A 214 -12.91 -2.02 -5.27
CA LEU A 214 -11.93 -1.01 -5.68
C LEU A 214 -10.52 -1.31 -5.16
N LEU A 215 -10.38 -1.89 -3.96
CA LEU A 215 -9.08 -2.33 -3.44
C LEU A 215 -8.45 -3.39 -4.34
N TRP A 216 -9.21 -4.38 -4.80
CA TRP A 216 -8.71 -5.42 -5.69
C TRP A 216 -8.30 -4.87 -7.05
N GLU A 217 -9.14 -4.01 -7.65
CA GLU A 217 -8.80 -3.28 -8.87
C GLU A 217 -7.52 -2.46 -8.69
N ALA A 218 -7.42 -1.74 -7.57
CA ALA A 218 -6.26 -0.91 -7.27
C ALA A 218 -4.99 -1.72 -7.05
N ILE A 219 -5.08 -2.89 -6.41
CA ILE A 219 -3.92 -3.79 -6.25
C ILE A 219 -3.48 -4.30 -7.62
N LEU A 220 -4.39 -4.83 -8.44
CA LEU A 220 -4.04 -5.39 -9.76
C LEU A 220 -3.37 -4.34 -10.67
N ASN A 221 -3.79 -3.08 -10.57
CA ASN A 221 -3.31 -2.02 -11.44
C ASN A 221 -2.36 -1.02 -10.75
N MET A 222 -1.83 -1.35 -9.55
CA MET A 222 -1.05 -0.38 -8.75
C MET A 222 0.25 0.11 -9.40
N PHE A 223 0.73 -0.59 -10.45
CA PHE A 223 1.94 -0.23 -11.17
C PHE A 223 1.71 0.40 -12.55
N GLU A 224 0.52 0.21 -13.15
CA GLU A 224 0.20 0.64 -14.53
C GLU A 224 0.20 2.18 -14.70
N HIS A 225 -0.08 2.92 -13.62
CA HIS A 225 -0.07 4.39 -13.61
C HIS A 225 1.11 4.97 -12.82
N ASP A 226 2.08 4.13 -12.45
CA ASP A 226 3.15 4.47 -11.52
C ASP A 226 4.55 4.34 -12.16
N HIS A 227 4.60 4.30 -13.51
CA HIS A 227 5.82 4.23 -14.30
C HIS A 227 6.73 5.43 -14.08
N SER A 228 8.02 5.15 -13.88
CA SER A 228 9.05 6.20 -13.80
C SER A 228 10.41 5.64 -14.21
N ALA A 229 11.34 6.54 -14.54
CA ALA A 229 12.70 6.18 -14.96
C ALA A 229 13.51 5.40 -13.90
N ALA A 230 13.06 5.37 -12.64
CA ALA A 230 13.69 4.63 -11.55
C ALA A 230 13.04 3.26 -11.31
N ARG A 231 11.74 3.09 -11.61
CA ARG A 231 10.98 1.89 -11.25
C ARG A 231 11.08 0.75 -12.24
N GLY A 232 11.49 1.03 -13.47
CA GLY A 232 11.55 0.02 -14.53
C GLY A 232 10.17 -0.54 -14.84
N ASN A 233 10.12 -1.83 -15.18
CA ASN A 233 8.87 -2.54 -15.44
C ASN A 233 8.45 -3.28 -14.17
N MET A 234 7.36 -2.84 -13.55
CA MET A 234 6.76 -3.52 -12.40
C MET A 234 5.36 -3.97 -12.78
N ALA A 235 5.01 -5.22 -12.47
CA ALA A 235 3.68 -5.75 -12.78
C ALA A 235 3.18 -6.63 -11.64
N VAL A 236 1.88 -6.52 -11.32
CA VAL A 236 1.22 -7.55 -10.51
C VAL A 236 1.04 -8.78 -11.39
N ARG A 237 1.47 -9.92 -10.87
CA ARG A 237 1.39 -11.21 -11.56
C ARG A 237 0.21 -12.03 -11.07
N GLU A 238 -0.02 -12.01 -9.76
CA GLU A 238 -1.12 -12.77 -9.14
C GLU A 238 -1.62 -12.02 -7.91
N LEU A 239 -2.94 -12.01 -7.75
CA LEU A 239 -3.64 -11.66 -6.52
C LEU A 239 -4.46 -12.87 -6.10
N ILE A 240 -4.06 -13.50 -4.99
CA ILE A 240 -4.71 -14.68 -4.43
C ILE A 240 -5.49 -14.22 -3.20
N VAL A 241 -6.80 -14.40 -3.19
CA VAL A 241 -7.68 -13.94 -2.12
C VAL A 241 -8.34 -15.14 -1.45
N PHE A 242 -8.28 -15.16 -0.12
CA PHE A 242 -8.98 -16.08 0.75
C PHE A 242 -10.11 -15.32 1.42
N LYS A 243 -11.35 -15.77 1.21
CA LYS A 243 -12.54 -15.21 1.84
C LYS A 243 -13.05 -16.17 2.90
N HIS A 244 -13.22 -15.68 4.11
CA HIS A 244 -13.82 -16.43 5.20
C HIS A 244 -15.34 -16.28 5.22
N GLU A 245 -16.07 -17.34 5.56
CA GLU A 245 -17.52 -17.28 5.79
C GLU A 245 -17.89 -16.42 7.02
N SER A 246 -17.02 -16.37 8.03
CA SER A 246 -17.24 -15.64 9.29
C SER A 246 -16.57 -14.26 9.34
N GLU A 247 -17.19 -13.30 10.03
CA GLU A 247 -16.64 -11.96 10.34
C GLU A 247 -15.27 -12.05 11.04
N PHE A 248 -15.09 -13.07 11.88
CA PHE A 248 -13.86 -13.28 12.66
C PHE A 248 -12.87 -14.23 11.99
N GLY A 249 -13.28 -14.88 10.90
CA GLY A 249 -12.50 -15.87 10.18
C GLY A 249 -12.79 -17.31 10.60
N ASN A 250 -12.43 -18.21 9.69
CA ASN A 250 -12.58 -19.67 9.81
C ASN A 250 -11.21 -20.38 9.96
N ALA A 251 -10.11 -19.69 9.67
CA ALA A 251 -8.75 -20.24 9.78
C ALA A 251 -7.72 -19.18 10.21
N PRO A 252 -6.59 -19.61 10.81
CA PRO A 252 -5.42 -18.77 10.99
C PRO A 252 -4.82 -18.35 9.64
N ALA A 253 -4.42 -17.09 9.51
CA ALA A 253 -3.88 -16.55 8.27
C ALA A 253 -2.60 -17.27 7.79
N TYR A 254 -1.71 -17.64 8.71
CA TYR A 254 -0.45 -18.31 8.34
C TYR A 254 -0.69 -19.62 7.59
N LYS A 255 -1.72 -20.39 7.96
CA LYS A 255 -2.05 -21.65 7.27
C LYS A 255 -2.47 -21.40 5.83
N LEU A 256 -3.24 -20.35 5.59
CA LEU A 256 -3.66 -19.94 4.25
C LEU A 256 -2.45 -19.50 3.42
N PHE A 257 -1.57 -18.71 4.01
CA PHE A 257 -0.34 -18.26 3.34
C PHE A 257 0.63 -19.42 3.03
N GLU A 258 0.73 -20.43 3.89
CA GLU A 258 1.55 -21.63 3.65
C GLU A 258 1.02 -22.50 2.49
N THR A 259 -0.27 -22.39 2.14
CA THR A 259 -0.81 -23.07 0.95
C THR A 259 -0.24 -22.51 -0.35
N VAL A 260 0.21 -21.25 -0.35
CA VAL A 260 0.78 -20.56 -1.52
C VAL A 260 2.29 -20.75 -1.51
N LYS A 261 2.79 -21.58 -2.44
CA LYS A 261 4.23 -21.85 -2.58
C LYS A 261 4.73 -21.36 -3.92
N VAL A 262 5.78 -20.53 -3.88
CA VAL A 262 6.48 -20.03 -5.05
C VAL A 262 7.93 -20.45 -4.95
N SER A 263 8.42 -21.12 -5.99
CA SER A 263 9.82 -21.52 -6.08
C SER A 263 10.36 -21.25 -7.47
N ARG A 264 11.64 -20.92 -7.56
CA ARG A 264 12.35 -20.85 -8.84
C ARG A 264 12.44 -22.25 -9.45
N LYS A 265 12.30 -22.35 -10.77
CA LYS A 265 12.44 -23.60 -11.50
C LYS A 265 13.85 -24.21 -11.28
N PRO A 266 13.98 -25.55 -11.13
CA PRO A 266 15.26 -26.19 -10.82
C PRO A 266 16.38 -25.93 -11.84
N ASP A 267 16.03 -25.75 -13.11
CA ASP A 267 16.94 -25.49 -14.22
C ASP A 267 17.35 -24.01 -14.35
N VAL A 268 16.69 -23.11 -13.62
CA VAL A 268 17.01 -21.67 -13.63
C VAL A 268 18.01 -21.36 -12.53
N GLN A 269 19.22 -20.95 -12.92
CA GLN A 269 20.24 -20.49 -11.98
C GLN A 269 19.96 -19.08 -11.44
N VAL A 270 19.53 -18.18 -12.33
CA VAL A 270 19.24 -16.79 -12.00
C VAL A 270 17.97 -16.37 -12.72
N ALA A 271 16.95 -16.00 -11.95
CA ALA A 271 15.68 -15.58 -12.53
C ALA A 271 15.79 -14.21 -13.23
N ARG A 272 15.12 -14.10 -14.38
CA ARG A 272 15.01 -12.89 -15.20
C ARG A 272 13.57 -12.61 -15.67
N SER A 273 12.64 -13.51 -15.39
CA SER A 273 11.25 -13.39 -15.79
C SER A 273 10.31 -14.10 -14.80
N TYR A 274 9.02 -13.75 -14.83
CA TYR A 274 8.01 -14.46 -14.04
C TYR A 274 7.90 -15.94 -14.43
N SER A 275 8.10 -16.25 -15.71
CA SER A 275 8.11 -17.63 -16.22
C SER A 275 9.22 -18.51 -15.66
N ASP A 276 10.21 -17.94 -14.95
CA ASP A 276 11.26 -18.71 -14.28
C ASP A 276 10.82 -19.28 -12.94
N TYR A 277 9.62 -18.92 -12.46
CA TYR A 277 9.05 -19.40 -11.21
C TYR A 277 7.89 -20.37 -11.47
N VAL A 278 7.63 -21.20 -10.48
CA VAL A 278 6.43 -22.04 -10.38
C VAL A 278 5.66 -21.60 -9.16
N LEU A 279 4.43 -21.15 -9.39
CA LEU A 279 3.44 -20.96 -8.33
C LEU A 279 2.60 -22.24 -8.20
N SER A 280 2.51 -22.76 -6.99
CA SER A 280 1.63 -23.86 -6.62
C SER A 280 0.78 -23.46 -5.42
N ILE A 281 -0.50 -23.81 -5.45
CA ILE A 281 -1.44 -23.58 -4.36
C ILE A 281 -2.00 -24.93 -3.94
N ASN A 282 -1.78 -25.32 -2.68
CA ASN A 282 -2.35 -26.57 -2.16
C ASN A 282 -3.79 -26.34 -1.71
N GLU A 283 -4.74 -26.43 -2.65
CA GLU A 283 -6.17 -26.22 -2.37
C GLU A 283 -6.73 -27.25 -1.37
N ALA A 284 -6.14 -28.45 -1.28
CA ALA A 284 -6.56 -29.47 -0.33
C ALA A 284 -6.27 -29.10 1.14
N ASP A 285 -5.33 -28.18 1.38
CA ASP A 285 -4.98 -27.71 2.73
C ASP A 285 -5.80 -26.48 3.14
N ILE A 286 -6.68 -25.96 2.26
CA ILE A 286 -7.56 -24.83 2.57
C ILE A 286 -8.68 -25.33 3.48
N PRO A 287 -8.82 -24.80 4.71
CA PRO A 287 -9.84 -25.28 5.65
C PRO A 287 -11.26 -24.96 5.20
N ASP A 288 -12.22 -25.77 5.69
CA ASP A 288 -13.65 -25.53 5.48
C ASP A 288 -14.07 -24.11 5.92
N GLY A 289 -14.98 -23.52 5.14
CA GLY A 289 -15.44 -22.14 5.35
C GLY A 289 -14.45 -21.07 4.89
N VAL A 290 -13.47 -21.43 4.06
CA VAL A 290 -12.60 -20.50 3.33
C VAL A 290 -12.70 -20.76 1.83
N SER A 291 -13.09 -19.75 1.06
CA SER A 291 -13.09 -19.82 -0.41
C SER A 291 -11.87 -19.10 -0.98
N LEU A 292 -11.20 -19.75 -1.93
CA LEU A 292 -10.09 -19.19 -2.70
C LEU A 292 -10.59 -18.55 -3.99
N SER A 293 -10.07 -17.38 -4.32
CA SER A 293 -10.19 -16.79 -5.65
C SER A 293 -8.85 -16.26 -6.13
N ARG A 294 -8.54 -16.45 -7.41
CA ARG A 294 -7.34 -15.92 -8.06
C ARG A 294 -7.74 -14.84 -9.05
N MET A 295 -6.98 -13.75 -9.07
CA MET A 295 -7.16 -12.61 -9.95
C MET A 295 -5.80 -12.25 -10.54
N GLY A 296 -5.76 -11.97 -11.84
CA GLY A 296 -4.55 -11.66 -12.60
C GLY A 296 -4.90 -11.20 -14.00
#